data_AF-A0A4W3J1M4-F1
#
_entry.id   AF-A0A4W3J1M4-F1
#
_cell.length_a   1.000
_cell.length_b   1.000
_cell.length_c   1.000
_cell.angle_alpha   90.00
_cell.angle_beta   90.00
_cell.angle_gamma   90.00
#
_symmetry.space_group_name_H-M   'P 1'
#
loop_
_entity.id
_entity.type
_entity.pdbx_description
1 polymer ?
#
loop_
_entity_poly.entity_id
_entity_poly.type
_entity_poly.pdbx_seq_one_letter_code
_entity_poly.pdbx_strand_id
1 'polypeptide(L)'
;MAANWSTDTGPAVYRSRDPLKHLKIRVWIQRITPSTVFSHKVERTATQPEQSSTEMATFKSASEFEASGGFRPDDQEEVVVGWQEKLFSQFEIDLFRSQAACQSPLDLQYHNEILGLESTGYRKNQRIFTYTDFDRYTNTEEHSQSVTTSSREEPLYLVERMAQVRRRRHDRRTTEGSIPKSRIITWEPSKDFMRNSHVLNTPMQTMYIMGDLGPYGKLGHREHEYVLCTIKVDNNGVIIVKPDFSGSKVPYSLETEGEKRDLWLYTINDVSVTAAREEQEKEQNLYKDLYSRHKEYLTTLVGIEFETVSMLLNISAQDYDYDNLYVHFFLELPTKWWNPNNQQLSGVTQTCSTKVEGQASVAYFSYPFSFEVGYRNDDQPEDWLPHWPVLYFEVLSLDFWQRYRTEGYGYVNIPISPGCHTLTCQTWRPVQPGTSELRRFFIGGSPELEDMTYVRVPSTFKGERLSRFGFRTQTTGSVTFKLNCIQQSRDFVSLSTMRERRQNILERLGSSTQQTSVQAVLEAFQKAQRRMQAARENLPKDLISTSVSTVF
;
A
#
# COMPACT_ATOMS: atom_id res chain seq x y z
N MET A 1 10.12 -39.64 18.43
CA MET A 1 10.01 -40.07 17.02
C MET A 1 9.28 -39.04 16.13
N ALA A 2 9.23 -37.75 16.50
CA ALA A 2 8.44 -36.72 15.79
C ALA A 2 9.29 -35.50 15.33
N ALA A 3 10.61 -35.62 15.22
CA ALA A 3 11.51 -34.48 15.05
C ALA A 3 11.83 -34.11 13.58
N ASN A 4 11.30 -34.84 12.59
CA ASN A 4 11.76 -34.74 11.21
C ASN A 4 10.70 -34.32 10.19
N TRP A 5 9.50 -33.91 10.62
CA TRP A 5 8.38 -33.51 9.74
C TRP A 5 7.86 -32.13 10.12
N SER A 6 7.43 -31.33 9.14
CA SER A 6 6.94 -29.98 9.39
C SER A 6 5.51 -30.04 9.93
N THR A 7 5.31 -29.51 11.12
CA THR A 7 3.98 -29.16 11.65
C THR A 7 3.48 -27.88 10.96
N ASP A 8 2.16 -27.70 10.83
CA ASP A 8 1.53 -26.51 10.24
C ASP A 8 2.14 -25.22 10.82
N THR A 9 2.90 -24.48 9.99
CA THR A 9 3.61 -23.26 10.39
C THR A 9 2.70 -22.02 10.36
N GLY A 10 1.40 -22.20 10.16
CA GLY A 10 0.43 -21.11 10.06
C GLY A 10 0.22 -20.62 8.63
N PRO A 11 -0.68 -19.63 8.43
CA PRO A 11 -1.06 -19.14 7.12
C PRO A 11 0.04 -18.27 6.50
N ALA A 12 0.33 -18.49 5.22
CA ALA A 12 1.19 -17.64 4.41
C ALA A 12 0.37 -16.64 3.58
N VAL A 13 0.88 -15.42 3.44
CA VAL A 13 0.21 -14.32 2.74
C VAL A 13 1.01 -13.92 1.51
N TYR A 14 0.38 -14.07 0.35
CA TYR A 14 0.91 -13.76 -0.96
C TYR A 14 0.16 -12.58 -1.58
N ARG A 15 0.83 -11.85 -2.48
CA ARG A 15 0.20 -10.78 -3.26
C ARG A 15 0.51 -11.00 -4.72
N SER A 16 -0.54 -11.22 -5.52
CA SER A 16 -0.43 -11.35 -6.97
C SER A 16 -1.22 -10.25 -7.66
N ARG A 17 -0.70 -9.81 -8.80
CA ARG A 17 -1.41 -8.93 -9.75
C ARG A 17 -1.98 -9.73 -10.93
N ASP A 18 -1.63 -11.01 -11.01
CA ASP A 18 -2.03 -11.86 -12.12
C ASP A 18 -3.49 -12.32 -11.94
N PRO A 19 -4.19 -12.62 -13.05
CA PRO A 19 -5.52 -13.21 -12.98
C PRO A 19 -5.49 -14.52 -12.19
N LEU A 20 -6.35 -14.61 -11.18
CA LEU A 20 -6.45 -15.80 -10.31
C LEU A 20 -6.76 -17.09 -11.06
N LYS A 21 -7.32 -17.01 -12.28
CA LYS A 21 -7.57 -18.15 -13.17
C LYS A 21 -6.31 -18.92 -13.55
N HIS A 22 -5.13 -18.29 -13.46
CA HIS A 22 -3.86 -18.92 -13.80
C HIS A 22 -3.19 -19.62 -12.61
N LEU A 23 -3.74 -19.46 -11.39
CA LEU A 23 -3.24 -20.13 -10.20
C LEU A 23 -3.46 -21.64 -10.36
N LYS A 24 -2.36 -22.40 -10.31
CA LYS A 24 -2.37 -23.86 -10.34
C LYS A 24 -1.56 -24.41 -9.19
N ILE A 25 -2.19 -25.28 -8.39
CA ILE A 25 -1.61 -25.85 -7.19
C ILE A 25 -1.51 -27.35 -7.38
N ARG A 26 -0.31 -27.89 -7.19
CA ARG A 26 -0.05 -29.32 -7.20
C ARG A 26 -0.06 -29.83 -5.76
N VAL A 27 -0.89 -30.84 -5.53
CA VAL A 27 -0.97 -31.54 -4.25
C VAL A 27 -0.59 -32.99 -4.48
N TRP A 28 0.36 -33.46 -3.68
CA TRP A 28 0.81 -34.86 -3.65
C TRP A 28 0.59 -35.40 -2.25
N ILE A 29 0.00 -36.59 -2.13
CA ILE A 29 -0.24 -37.29 -0.87
C ILE A 29 0.36 -38.70 -0.92
N GLN A 30 0.87 -39.19 0.21
CA GLN A 30 1.39 -40.54 0.36
C GLN A 30 1.08 -41.12 1.74
N ARG A 31 0.60 -42.37 1.79
CA ARG A 31 0.46 -43.13 3.04
C ARG A 31 1.79 -43.75 3.46
N ILE A 32 2.14 -43.61 4.74
CA ILE A 32 3.28 -44.27 5.37
C ILE A 32 2.80 -45.50 6.14
N THR A 33 3.37 -46.66 5.80
CA THR A 33 3.25 -47.90 6.57
C THR A 33 4.55 -48.07 7.39
N PRO A 34 4.57 -48.73 8.57
CA PRO A 34 5.79 -48.86 9.38
C PRO A 34 7.03 -49.37 8.63
N SER A 35 6.84 -50.14 7.56
CA SER A 35 7.89 -50.61 6.65
C SER A 35 8.52 -49.50 5.78
N THR A 36 7.78 -48.44 5.40
CA THR A 36 8.30 -47.34 4.55
C THR A 36 9.07 -46.29 5.34
N VAL A 37 8.86 -46.19 6.67
CA VAL A 37 9.65 -45.33 7.56
C VAL A 37 11.13 -45.77 7.61
N PHE A 38 11.39 -47.08 7.50
CA PHE A 38 12.75 -47.61 7.45
C PHE A 38 13.44 -47.29 6.12
N SER A 39 12.74 -47.40 4.98
CA SER A 39 13.30 -47.06 3.67
C SER A 39 13.66 -45.58 3.53
N HIS A 40 12.80 -44.66 4.00
CA HIS A 40 13.11 -43.21 3.97
C HIS A 40 14.27 -42.80 4.88
N LYS A 41 14.54 -43.56 5.96
CA LYS A 41 15.74 -43.36 6.79
C LYS A 41 17.00 -43.80 6.05
N VAL A 42 16.95 -44.93 5.33
CA VAL A 42 18.08 -45.48 4.56
C VAL A 42 18.42 -44.60 3.35
N GLU A 43 17.44 -44.07 2.62
CA GLU A 43 17.68 -43.15 1.49
C GLU A 43 18.27 -41.79 1.92
N ARG A 44 17.87 -41.26 3.09
CA ARG A 44 18.44 -40.01 3.62
C ARG A 44 19.87 -40.19 4.14
N THR A 45 20.24 -41.37 4.63
CA THR A 45 21.64 -41.66 5.02
C THR A 45 22.56 -41.85 3.81
N ALA A 46 22.04 -42.17 2.63
CA ALA A 46 22.83 -42.38 1.42
C ALA A 46 23.22 -41.07 0.68
N THR A 47 22.69 -39.91 1.10
CA THR A 47 22.95 -38.61 0.44
C THR A 47 23.93 -37.70 1.20
N GLN A 48 24.66 -38.24 2.18
CA GLN A 48 25.82 -37.56 2.79
C GLN A 48 27.13 -38.22 2.31
N PRO A 49 28.10 -37.46 1.76
CA PRO A 49 29.43 -37.99 1.50
C PRO A 49 30.20 -38.13 2.83
N GLU A 50 30.94 -39.22 2.91
CA GLU A 50 31.53 -39.88 4.09
C GLU A 50 32.39 -39.00 5.02
N GLN A 51 32.45 -39.44 6.30
CA GLN A 51 33.72 -39.80 6.96
C GLN A 51 33.47 -40.69 8.19
N SER A 52 33.68 -42.00 8.03
CA SER A 52 34.53 -42.85 8.89
C SER A 52 34.18 -44.32 8.67
N SER A 53 35.22 -45.06 8.32
CA SER A 53 35.26 -46.49 8.08
C SER A 53 35.05 -47.28 9.37
N THR A 54 34.14 -48.25 9.35
CA THR A 54 34.37 -49.55 10.01
C THR A 54 33.57 -50.62 9.27
N GLU A 55 34.28 -51.53 8.63
CA GLU A 55 33.74 -52.77 8.09
C GLU A 55 33.23 -53.66 9.22
N MET A 56 32.03 -54.23 9.09
CA MET A 56 31.87 -55.69 9.21
C MET A 56 30.52 -56.21 8.73
N ALA A 57 30.63 -57.39 8.10
CA ALA A 57 29.65 -58.46 7.99
C ALA A 57 28.47 -58.27 7.01
N THR A 58 28.78 -58.64 5.78
CA THR A 58 27.92 -59.34 4.82
C THR A 58 26.86 -60.21 5.51
N PHE A 59 25.59 -59.81 5.47
CA PHE A 59 24.47 -60.75 5.44
C PHE A 59 23.84 -60.71 4.06
N LYS A 60 23.90 -61.88 3.44
CA LYS A 60 23.50 -62.21 2.09
C LYS A 60 22.04 -61.84 1.85
N SER A 61 21.77 -61.43 0.62
CA SER A 61 20.47 -61.47 -0.03
C SER A 61 19.75 -62.79 0.27
N ALA A 62 18.70 -62.73 1.09
CA ALA A 62 17.68 -63.74 1.17
C ALA A 62 16.40 -63.13 0.59
N SER A 63 16.23 -63.30 -0.71
CA SER A 63 14.91 -63.51 -1.29
C SER A 63 14.25 -64.69 -0.56
N GLU A 64 12.94 -64.62 -0.35
CA GLU A 64 12.06 -65.64 0.25
C GLU A 64 11.86 -65.55 1.78
N PHE A 65 11.18 -64.48 2.20
CA PHE A 65 10.10 -64.60 3.18
C PHE A 65 8.92 -63.79 2.65
N GLU A 66 7.82 -64.46 2.35
CA GLU A 66 6.52 -63.86 2.04
C GLU A 66 6.07 -63.00 3.23
N ALA A 67 6.35 -61.70 3.17
CA ALA A 67 5.74 -60.70 4.03
C ALA A 67 4.76 -59.89 3.17
N SER A 68 3.49 -60.22 3.34
CA SER A 68 2.30 -59.56 2.79
C SER A 68 2.18 -58.11 3.26
N GLY A 69 3.00 -57.22 2.71
CA GLY A 69 2.99 -55.78 3.00
C GLY A 69 3.43 -54.96 1.79
N GLY A 70 2.94 -55.33 0.61
CA GLY A 70 3.29 -54.67 -0.65
C GLY A 70 2.83 -53.21 -0.69
N PHE A 71 3.75 -52.33 -1.08
CA PHE A 71 3.49 -50.98 -1.55
C PHE A 71 2.40 -51.02 -2.63
N ARG A 72 1.24 -50.38 -2.39
CA ARG A 72 0.11 -50.39 -3.35
C ARG A 72 0.01 -49.05 -4.07
N PRO A 73 -0.31 -49.02 -5.38
CA PRO A 73 -0.43 -47.78 -6.15
C PRO A 73 -1.50 -46.81 -5.62
N ASP A 74 -2.48 -47.29 -4.84
CA ASP A 74 -3.49 -46.48 -4.13
C ASP A 74 -2.96 -45.72 -2.90
N ASP A 75 -1.69 -45.93 -2.55
CA ASP A 75 -1.05 -45.26 -1.41
C ASP A 75 -0.43 -43.91 -1.78
N GLN A 76 -0.42 -43.53 -3.07
CA GLN A 76 0.05 -42.23 -3.55
C GLN A 76 -0.91 -41.62 -4.57
N GLU A 77 -1.16 -40.31 -4.45
CA GLU A 77 -1.95 -39.57 -5.43
C GLU A 77 -1.34 -38.18 -5.66
N GLU A 78 -1.29 -37.76 -6.93
CA GLU A 78 -0.85 -36.43 -7.35
C GLU A 78 -1.91 -35.77 -8.22
N VAL A 79 -2.38 -34.58 -7.83
CA VAL A 79 -3.40 -33.83 -8.57
C VAL A 79 -3.00 -32.35 -8.68
N VAL A 80 -3.22 -31.78 -9.86
CA VAL A 80 -3.10 -30.33 -10.12
C VAL A 80 -4.48 -29.70 -10.18
N VAL A 81 -4.70 -28.72 -9.31
CA VAL A 81 -5.96 -28.03 -9.06
C VAL A 81 -5.85 -26.55 -9.39
N GLY A 82 -6.77 -26.02 -10.19
CA GLY A 82 -6.93 -24.60 -10.47
C GLY A 82 -7.80 -23.87 -9.43
N TRP A 83 -7.73 -22.55 -9.40
CA TRP A 83 -8.60 -21.73 -8.53
C TRP A 83 -10.08 -21.96 -8.84
N GLN A 84 -10.86 -22.32 -7.80
CA GLN A 84 -12.29 -22.68 -7.87
C GLN A 84 -12.60 -23.85 -8.84
N GLU A 85 -11.61 -24.71 -9.15
CA GLU A 85 -11.83 -25.96 -9.86
C GLU A 85 -12.48 -26.99 -8.93
N LYS A 86 -13.62 -27.56 -9.33
CA LYS A 86 -14.36 -28.56 -8.56
C LYS A 86 -13.85 -29.98 -8.88
N LEU A 87 -13.45 -30.69 -7.83
CA LEU A 87 -13.15 -32.12 -7.85
C LEU A 87 -14.06 -32.79 -6.83
N PHE A 88 -14.82 -33.79 -7.26
CA PHE A 88 -15.83 -34.43 -6.40
C PHE A 88 -15.22 -35.48 -5.47
N SER A 89 -15.66 -35.51 -4.21
CA SER A 89 -15.40 -36.63 -3.30
C SER A 89 -16.27 -37.85 -3.64
N GLN A 90 -15.92 -39.03 -3.12
CA GLN A 90 -16.79 -40.21 -3.25
C GLN A 90 -18.14 -39.97 -2.54
N PHE A 91 -18.13 -39.28 -1.40
CA PHE A 91 -19.34 -38.91 -0.67
C PHE A 91 -20.27 -38.01 -1.52
N GLU A 92 -19.72 -37.00 -2.19
CA GLU A 92 -20.49 -36.09 -3.05
C GLU A 92 -21.04 -36.80 -4.28
N ILE A 93 -20.28 -37.74 -4.85
CA ILE A 93 -20.75 -38.57 -5.96
C ILE A 93 -21.97 -39.36 -5.51
N ASP A 94 -21.89 -40.07 -4.39
CA ASP A 94 -23.01 -40.86 -3.87
C ASP A 94 -24.23 -39.99 -3.52
N LEU A 95 -24.00 -38.80 -2.96
CA LEU A 95 -25.05 -37.85 -2.60
C LEU A 95 -25.76 -37.31 -3.85
N PHE A 96 -25.01 -36.70 -4.77
CA PHE A 96 -25.54 -36.04 -5.96
C PHE A 96 -25.89 -37.02 -7.07
N ARG A 97 -25.56 -38.31 -6.97
CA ARG A 97 -26.09 -39.34 -7.86
C ARG A 97 -27.61 -39.40 -7.82
N SER A 98 -28.18 -39.16 -6.63
CA SER A 98 -29.64 -39.11 -6.47
C SER A 98 -30.18 -37.71 -6.76
N GLN A 99 -31.04 -37.60 -7.78
CA GLN A 99 -31.69 -36.33 -8.12
C GLN A 99 -32.54 -35.77 -6.95
N ALA A 100 -33.05 -36.65 -6.07
CA ALA A 100 -33.84 -36.27 -4.90
C ALA A 100 -33.03 -35.53 -3.82
N ALA A 101 -31.70 -35.71 -3.76
CA ALA A 101 -30.84 -35.00 -2.83
C ALA A 101 -30.45 -33.59 -3.30
N CYS A 102 -30.69 -33.27 -4.57
CA CYS A 102 -30.35 -31.97 -5.16
C CYS A 102 -31.38 -30.91 -4.73
N GLN A 103 -30.96 -29.91 -3.96
CA GLN A 103 -31.83 -28.85 -3.46
C GLN A 103 -31.59 -27.51 -4.16
N SER A 104 -30.37 -27.27 -4.64
CA SER A 104 -29.95 -26.03 -5.27
C SER A 104 -29.74 -26.19 -6.79
N PRO A 105 -29.82 -25.10 -7.59
CA PRO A 105 -29.45 -25.14 -9.00
C PRO A 105 -28.00 -25.59 -9.24
N LEU A 106 -27.10 -25.32 -8.28
CA LEU A 106 -25.71 -25.78 -8.31
C LEU A 106 -25.62 -27.29 -8.10
N ASP A 107 -26.44 -27.86 -7.20
CA ASP A 107 -26.50 -29.30 -6.95
C ASP A 107 -26.94 -30.05 -8.22
N LEU A 108 -27.88 -29.46 -9.00
CA LEU A 108 -28.30 -30.00 -10.29
C LEU A 108 -27.19 -29.92 -11.34
N GLN A 109 -26.35 -28.88 -11.32
CA GLN A 109 -25.17 -28.82 -12.18
C GLN A 109 -24.18 -29.93 -11.83
N TYR A 110 -23.91 -30.14 -10.53
CA TYR A 110 -23.05 -31.23 -10.07
C TYR A 110 -23.60 -32.61 -10.43
N HIS A 111 -24.92 -32.83 -10.32
CA HIS A 111 -25.56 -34.07 -10.77
C HIS A 111 -25.28 -34.35 -12.26
N ASN A 112 -25.44 -33.35 -13.13
CA ASN A 112 -25.18 -33.49 -14.56
C ASN A 112 -23.69 -33.73 -14.86
N GLU A 113 -22.78 -33.05 -14.15
CA GLU A 113 -21.34 -33.26 -14.28
C GLU A 113 -20.93 -34.68 -13.84
N ILE A 114 -21.51 -35.19 -12.76
CA ILE A 114 -21.26 -36.57 -12.27
C ILE A 114 -21.77 -37.61 -13.27
N LEU A 115 -22.96 -37.42 -13.86
CA LEU A 115 -23.46 -38.30 -14.94
C LEU A 115 -22.53 -38.27 -16.17
N GLY A 116 -21.99 -37.09 -16.49
CA GLY A 116 -20.98 -36.94 -17.54
C GLY A 116 -19.69 -37.71 -17.23
N LEU A 117 -19.22 -37.68 -15.97
CA LEU A 117 -18.06 -38.44 -15.53
C LEU A 117 -18.29 -39.96 -15.58
N GLU A 118 -19.47 -40.44 -15.18
CA GLU A 118 -19.84 -41.86 -15.30
C GLU A 118 -19.85 -42.31 -16.77
N SER A 119 -20.32 -41.46 -17.69
CA SER A 119 -20.37 -41.77 -19.13
C SER A 119 -18.99 -41.88 -19.79
N THR A 120 -18.01 -41.11 -19.28
CA THR A 120 -16.64 -41.09 -19.82
C THR A 120 -15.73 -42.09 -19.12
N GLY A 121 -16.09 -42.58 -17.92
CA GLY A 121 -15.32 -43.54 -17.14
C GLY A 121 -13.96 -43.02 -16.66
N TYR A 122 -13.65 -41.75 -16.91
CA TYR A 122 -12.37 -41.13 -16.58
C TYR A 122 -12.54 -40.19 -15.38
N ARG A 123 -11.78 -40.47 -14.31
CA ARG A 123 -11.74 -39.63 -13.12
C ARG A 123 -10.33 -39.11 -12.89
N LYS A 124 -10.20 -37.79 -12.78
CA LYS A 124 -8.92 -37.09 -12.54
C LYS A 124 -8.40 -37.28 -11.10
N ASN A 125 -9.28 -37.59 -10.16
CA ASN A 125 -8.98 -37.72 -8.73
C ASN A 125 -9.47 -39.05 -8.15
N GLN A 126 -8.92 -39.46 -7.01
CA GLN A 126 -9.36 -40.64 -6.27
C GLN A 126 -9.69 -40.30 -4.80
N ARG A 127 -8.73 -39.74 -4.06
CA ARG A 127 -8.84 -39.33 -2.65
C ARG A 127 -8.78 -37.81 -2.49
N ILE A 128 -8.09 -37.08 -3.36
CA ILE A 128 -8.01 -35.62 -3.29
C ILE A 128 -9.27 -35.01 -3.93
N PHE A 129 -9.93 -34.07 -3.25
CA PHE A 129 -11.11 -33.38 -3.79
C PHE A 129 -11.18 -31.93 -3.31
N THR A 130 -12.13 -31.15 -3.81
CA THR A 130 -12.20 -29.71 -3.51
C THR A 130 -13.59 -29.25 -3.10
N TYR A 131 -13.62 -28.30 -2.16
CA TYR A 131 -14.78 -27.49 -1.85
C TYR A 131 -14.54 -26.04 -2.31
N THR A 132 -15.44 -25.55 -3.15
CA THR A 132 -15.45 -24.18 -3.70
C THR A 132 -16.16 -23.21 -2.75
N ASP A 133 -16.05 -21.90 -3.00
CA ASP A 133 -16.71 -20.88 -2.15
C ASP A 133 -18.24 -20.98 -2.17
N PHE A 134 -18.76 -21.58 -3.23
CA PHE A 134 -20.19 -21.78 -3.46
C PHE A 134 -20.74 -23.06 -2.83
N ASP A 135 -19.85 -23.96 -2.35
CA ASP A 135 -20.25 -25.21 -1.72
C ASP A 135 -20.74 -24.99 -0.30
N ARG A 136 -21.66 -25.86 0.15
CA ARG A 136 -22.21 -25.85 1.52
C ARG A 136 -21.24 -26.47 2.55
N TYR A 137 -19.94 -26.23 2.39
CA TYR A 137 -18.90 -26.72 3.29
C TYR A 137 -18.49 -25.62 4.28
N THR A 138 -18.37 -25.98 5.56
CA THR A 138 -17.76 -25.11 6.57
C THR A 138 -16.78 -25.94 7.37
N ASN A 139 -15.50 -25.58 7.30
CA ASN A 139 -14.50 -26.17 8.15
C ASN A 139 -14.79 -25.79 9.62
N THR A 140 -15.20 -26.77 10.42
CA THR A 140 -15.48 -26.59 11.85
C THR A 140 -14.19 -26.34 12.64
N GLU A 141 -13.08 -26.95 12.24
CA GLU A 141 -11.77 -26.86 12.92
C GLU A 141 -11.15 -25.46 12.80
N GLU A 142 -11.36 -24.76 11.68
CA GLU A 142 -10.84 -23.40 11.52
C GLU A 142 -11.58 -22.38 12.41
N HIS A 143 -12.84 -22.66 12.75
CA HIS A 143 -13.66 -21.80 13.60
C HIS A 143 -13.55 -22.14 15.09
N SER A 144 -13.07 -23.34 15.42
CA SER A 144 -12.76 -23.79 16.78
C SER A 144 -11.25 -23.72 17.06
N GLN A 145 -10.55 -22.69 16.57
CA GLN A 145 -9.19 -22.45 17.05
C GLN A 145 -9.28 -22.03 18.52
N SER A 146 -8.87 -22.95 19.40
CA SER A 146 -8.73 -22.69 20.83
C SER A 146 -7.82 -21.48 21.01
N VAL A 147 -8.31 -20.42 21.67
CA VAL A 147 -7.52 -19.21 21.93
C VAL A 147 -6.45 -19.50 22.99
N THR A 148 -6.58 -20.64 23.69
CA THR A 148 -5.61 -21.11 24.69
C THR A 148 -4.79 -22.28 24.17
N THR A 149 -3.62 -22.47 24.79
CA THR A 149 -2.72 -23.62 24.56
C THR A 149 -3.18 -24.90 25.26
N SER A 150 -4.41 -24.96 25.78
CA SER A 150 -4.88 -26.10 26.56
C SER A 150 -5.50 -27.19 25.66
N SER A 151 -5.08 -28.43 25.85
CA SER A 151 -5.55 -29.59 25.07
C SER A 151 -6.96 -30.08 25.45
N ARG A 152 -7.72 -29.32 26.24
CA ARG A 152 -9.05 -29.67 26.78
C ARG A 152 -10.09 -28.57 26.57
N GLU A 153 -9.81 -27.60 25.71
CA GLU A 153 -10.75 -26.50 25.46
C GLU A 153 -11.88 -27.01 24.55
N GLU A 154 -13.09 -27.13 25.08
CA GLU A 154 -14.28 -27.40 24.29
C GLU A 154 -14.91 -26.07 23.83
N PRO A 155 -15.33 -25.95 22.56
CA PRO A 155 -15.93 -24.72 22.05
C PRO A 155 -17.24 -24.41 22.80
N LEU A 156 -17.40 -23.16 23.24
CA LEU A 156 -18.66 -22.71 23.84
C LEU A 156 -19.83 -22.85 22.85
N TYR A 157 -21.00 -23.23 23.36
CA TYR A 157 -22.25 -23.39 22.59
C TYR A 157 -22.59 -22.20 21.65
N LEU A 158 -22.27 -20.97 22.06
CA LEU A 158 -22.44 -19.78 21.22
C LEU A 158 -21.52 -19.78 20.00
N VAL A 159 -20.28 -20.26 20.12
CA VAL A 159 -19.31 -20.36 19.02
C VAL A 159 -19.80 -21.35 17.97
N GLU A 160 -20.31 -22.51 18.42
CA GLU A 160 -20.88 -23.55 17.55
C GLU A 160 -22.10 -23.03 16.76
N ARG A 161 -23.01 -22.32 17.44
CA ARG A 161 -24.18 -21.68 16.80
C ARG A 161 -23.76 -20.57 15.83
N MET A 162 -22.75 -19.76 16.19
CA MET A 162 -22.26 -18.66 15.35
C MET A 162 -21.49 -19.14 14.11
N ALA A 163 -20.83 -20.29 14.16
CA ALA A 163 -20.19 -20.91 12.99
C ALA A 163 -21.22 -21.19 11.88
N GLN A 164 -22.45 -21.58 12.24
CA GLN A 164 -23.53 -21.83 11.29
C GLN A 164 -24.22 -20.55 10.79
N VAL A 165 -24.10 -19.40 11.47
CA VAL A 165 -24.75 -18.13 11.07
C VAL A 165 -24.18 -17.59 9.75
N ARG A 166 -22.90 -17.86 9.45
CA ARG A 166 -22.31 -17.49 8.14
C ARG A 166 -22.94 -18.25 6.98
N ARG A 167 -23.46 -19.47 7.18
CA ARG A 167 -24.22 -20.23 6.16
C ARG A 167 -25.49 -19.48 5.73
N ARG A 168 -26.20 -18.85 6.66
CA ARG A 168 -27.45 -18.10 6.38
C ARG A 168 -27.25 -16.85 5.52
N ARG A 169 -26.02 -16.31 5.44
CA ARG A 169 -25.75 -15.18 4.53
C ARG A 169 -25.51 -15.61 3.09
N HIS A 170 -25.26 -16.90 2.84
CA HIS A 170 -24.97 -17.41 1.50
C HIS A 170 -26.24 -17.68 0.68
N ASP A 171 -27.32 -18.14 1.31
CA ASP A 171 -28.64 -18.33 0.66
C ASP A 171 -29.24 -17.04 0.07
N ARG A 172 -28.69 -15.87 0.43
CA ARG A 172 -29.14 -14.57 -0.08
C ARG A 172 -28.38 -14.08 -1.32
N ARG A 173 -27.48 -14.89 -1.90
CA ARG A 173 -26.71 -14.59 -3.12
C ARG A 173 -27.33 -15.13 -4.41
N THR A 174 -28.54 -15.70 -4.38
CA THR A 174 -29.31 -15.99 -5.60
C THR A 174 -30.09 -14.76 -6.03
N THR A 175 -29.39 -13.79 -6.59
CA THR A 175 -29.99 -12.80 -7.51
C THR A 175 -28.86 -12.21 -8.35
N GLU A 176 -29.05 -12.28 -9.66
CA GLU A 176 -28.14 -11.78 -10.70
C GLU A 176 -27.59 -10.39 -10.38
N GLY A 177 -26.30 -10.18 -10.67
CA GLY A 177 -25.70 -8.85 -10.65
C GLY A 177 -25.38 -8.30 -9.25
N SER A 178 -24.60 -9.03 -8.44
CA SER A 178 -23.98 -8.44 -7.25
C SER A 178 -22.91 -7.43 -7.66
N ILE A 179 -23.31 -6.16 -7.82
CA ILE A 179 -22.40 -5.02 -7.85
C ILE A 179 -21.45 -5.17 -6.65
N PRO A 180 -20.12 -5.18 -6.84
CA PRO A 180 -19.19 -5.28 -5.72
C PRO A 180 -19.45 -4.12 -4.76
N LYS A 181 -19.86 -4.44 -3.51
CA LYS A 181 -20.14 -3.45 -2.45
C LYS A 181 -18.91 -2.61 -2.06
N SER A 182 -17.73 -2.93 -2.58
CA SER A 182 -16.58 -2.05 -2.53
C SER A 182 -16.86 -0.84 -3.44
N ARG A 183 -17.18 0.31 -2.83
CA ARG A 183 -17.41 1.65 -3.43
C ARG A 183 -18.87 2.11 -3.59
N ILE A 184 -19.79 1.66 -2.73
CA ILE A 184 -21.08 2.39 -2.58
C ILE A 184 -20.85 3.52 -1.56
N ILE A 185 -20.75 4.75 -2.04
CA ILE A 185 -20.75 5.94 -1.17
C ILE A 185 -22.22 6.22 -0.83
N THR A 186 -22.62 5.88 0.40
CA THR A 186 -23.91 6.32 0.92
C THR A 186 -23.75 7.79 1.28
N TRP A 187 -24.32 8.69 0.44
CA TRP A 187 -24.24 10.13 0.65
C TRP A 187 -24.79 10.58 2.01
N GLU A 188 -25.77 9.85 2.56
CA GLU A 188 -26.32 10.05 3.90
C GLU A 188 -26.40 8.72 4.67
N PRO A 189 -25.33 8.32 5.39
CA PRO A 189 -25.33 7.10 6.18
C PRO A 189 -26.20 7.25 7.43
N SER A 190 -27.02 6.24 7.75
CA SER A 190 -27.81 6.22 8.99
C SER A 190 -26.92 6.06 10.24
N LYS A 191 -27.40 6.50 11.42
CA LYS A 191 -26.66 6.36 12.69
C LYS A 191 -26.31 4.89 13.01
N ASP A 192 -27.20 3.96 12.69
CA ASP A 192 -26.96 2.52 12.84
C ASP A 192 -25.92 2.01 11.83
N PHE A 193 -25.91 2.54 10.62
CA PHE A 193 -24.90 2.23 9.61
C PHE A 193 -23.51 2.70 10.05
N MET A 194 -23.38 3.92 10.57
CA MET A 194 -22.10 4.42 11.09
C MET A 194 -21.59 3.55 12.25
N ARG A 195 -22.46 3.17 13.19
CA ARG A 195 -22.11 2.33 14.35
C ARG A 195 -21.70 0.91 13.98
N ASN A 196 -22.29 0.35 12.92
CA ASN A 196 -22.03 -1.02 12.48
C ASN A 196 -20.93 -1.12 11.41
N SER A 197 -20.55 -0.02 10.75
CA SER A 197 -19.60 -0.01 9.63
C SER A 197 -18.13 0.22 10.02
N HIS A 198 -17.78 0.09 11.31
CA HIS A 198 -16.39 0.14 11.75
C HIS A 198 -15.57 -1.10 11.36
N VAL A 199 -16.25 -2.20 10.98
CA VAL A 199 -15.59 -3.44 10.55
C VAL A 199 -15.61 -3.49 9.02
N LEU A 200 -14.49 -3.13 8.40
CA LEU A 200 -14.24 -3.38 6.99
C LEU A 200 -14.17 -4.90 6.76
N ASN A 201 -15.31 -5.51 6.44
CA ASN A 201 -15.34 -6.92 6.05
C ASN A 201 -15.03 -7.01 4.56
N THR A 202 -13.76 -7.18 4.21
CA THR A 202 -13.38 -7.39 2.81
C THR A 202 -13.91 -8.76 2.37
N PRO A 203 -14.75 -8.84 1.32
CA PRO A 203 -15.30 -10.11 0.88
C PRO A 203 -14.15 -11.00 0.37
N MET A 204 -13.86 -12.07 1.11
CA MET A 204 -12.90 -13.10 0.69
C MET A 204 -13.65 -14.27 0.07
N GLN A 205 -13.13 -14.79 -1.03
CA GLN A 205 -13.53 -16.09 -1.58
C GLN A 205 -12.63 -17.17 -1.00
N THR A 206 -13.20 -18.31 -0.63
CA THR A 206 -12.47 -19.41 -0.01
C THR A 206 -12.56 -20.68 -0.85
N MET A 207 -11.48 -21.46 -0.87
CA MET A 207 -11.43 -22.77 -1.50
C MET A 207 -10.68 -23.71 -0.55
N TYR A 208 -11.20 -24.93 -0.39
CA TYR A 208 -10.56 -25.98 0.40
C TYR A 208 -10.15 -27.11 -0.53
N ILE A 209 -8.91 -27.57 -0.37
CA ILE A 209 -8.42 -28.82 -0.95
C ILE A 209 -8.42 -29.85 0.18
N MET A 210 -9.17 -30.92 -0.02
CA MET A 210 -9.44 -31.98 0.95
C MET A 210 -8.83 -33.29 0.49
N GLY A 211 -8.58 -34.19 1.43
CA GLY A 211 -8.18 -35.57 1.16
C GLY A 211 -9.01 -36.55 1.98
N ASP A 212 -9.52 -37.60 1.32
CA ASP A 212 -10.13 -38.74 2.00
C ASP A 212 -9.03 -39.72 2.43
N LEU A 213 -8.69 -39.67 3.73
CA LEU A 213 -7.66 -40.49 4.35
C LEU A 213 -8.21 -41.82 4.89
N GLY A 214 -9.40 -42.24 4.42
CA GLY A 214 -10.05 -43.47 4.84
C GLY A 214 -9.27 -44.74 4.47
N PRO A 215 -9.45 -45.83 5.24
CA PRO A 215 -8.83 -47.12 4.96
C PRO A 215 -9.32 -47.68 3.62
N TYR A 216 -8.53 -48.58 3.05
CA TYR A 216 -8.79 -49.16 1.72
C TYR A 216 -10.22 -49.70 1.59
N GLY A 217 -10.91 -49.29 0.52
CA GLY A 217 -12.28 -49.74 0.21
C GLY A 217 -13.40 -49.06 1.02
N LYS A 218 -13.08 -48.11 1.91
CA LYS A 218 -14.06 -47.31 2.68
C LYS A 218 -13.88 -45.81 2.42
N LEU A 219 -13.95 -45.42 1.15
CA LEU A 219 -13.95 -44.02 0.76
C LEU A 219 -15.39 -43.46 0.82
N GLY A 220 -15.54 -42.17 1.10
CA GLY A 220 -16.84 -41.48 1.13
C GLY A 220 -17.48 -41.37 2.52
N HIS A 221 -16.73 -41.64 3.59
CA HIS A 221 -17.17 -41.33 4.95
C HIS A 221 -16.66 -39.94 5.36
N ARG A 222 -17.55 -39.07 5.84
CA ARG A 222 -17.23 -37.70 6.29
C ARG A 222 -16.21 -37.64 7.43
N GLU A 223 -16.11 -38.71 8.21
CA GLU A 223 -15.15 -38.85 9.32
C GLU A 223 -13.70 -39.01 8.85
N HIS A 224 -13.49 -39.27 7.56
CA HIS A 224 -12.17 -39.46 6.98
C HIS A 224 -11.76 -38.33 6.03
N GLU A 225 -12.56 -37.25 5.96
CA GLU A 225 -12.27 -36.06 5.15
C GLU A 225 -11.40 -35.08 5.94
N TYR A 226 -10.13 -34.95 5.56
CA TYR A 226 -9.20 -34.02 6.20
C TYR A 226 -8.87 -32.84 5.27
N VAL A 227 -8.70 -31.65 5.86
CA VAL A 227 -8.31 -30.43 5.12
C VAL A 227 -6.81 -30.48 4.85
N LEU A 228 -6.42 -30.55 3.58
CA LEU A 228 -5.01 -30.51 3.17
C LEU A 228 -4.52 -29.06 3.01
N CYS A 229 -5.34 -28.21 2.37
CA CYS A 229 -5.01 -26.82 2.09
C CYS A 229 -6.26 -25.93 2.09
N THR A 230 -6.15 -24.73 2.66
CA THR A 230 -7.15 -23.66 2.61
C THR A 230 -6.58 -22.47 1.88
N ILE A 231 -7.28 -21.99 0.85
CA ILE A 231 -6.87 -20.83 0.06
C ILE A 231 -7.97 -19.78 0.19
N LYS A 232 -7.62 -18.58 0.64
CA LYS A 232 -8.53 -17.43 0.75
C LYS A 232 -8.01 -16.30 -0.11
N VAL A 233 -8.85 -15.75 -0.98
CA VAL A 233 -8.45 -14.68 -1.89
C VAL A 233 -9.33 -13.45 -1.68
N ASP A 234 -8.68 -12.31 -1.55
CA ASP A 234 -9.32 -11.00 -1.48
C ASP A 234 -9.43 -10.35 -2.88
N ASN A 235 -10.40 -9.46 -3.05
CA ASN A 235 -10.60 -8.65 -4.26
C ASN A 235 -9.39 -7.80 -4.63
N ASN A 236 -8.49 -7.52 -3.67
CA ASN A 236 -7.29 -6.73 -3.86
C ASN A 236 -6.06 -7.55 -4.32
N GLY A 237 -6.24 -8.83 -4.64
CA GLY A 237 -5.16 -9.72 -5.10
C GLY A 237 -4.28 -10.26 -3.97
N VAL A 238 -4.77 -10.25 -2.73
CA VAL A 238 -4.10 -10.89 -1.58
C VAL A 238 -4.60 -12.33 -1.48
N ILE A 239 -3.68 -13.27 -1.48
CA ILE A 239 -3.94 -14.72 -1.43
C ILE A 239 -3.36 -15.26 -0.13
N ILE A 240 -4.19 -15.86 0.71
CA ILE A 240 -3.81 -16.46 1.99
C ILE A 240 -3.90 -17.97 1.83
N VAL A 241 -2.79 -18.68 2.04
CA VAL A 241 -2.70 -20.14 1.88
C VAL A 241 -2.33 -20.78 3.22
N LYS A 242 -3.06 -21.80 3.65
CA LYS A 242 -2.82 -22.54 4.90
C LYS A 242 -2.89 -24.06 4.64
N PRO A 243 -1.81 -24.84 4.87
CA PRO A 243 -0.48 -24.41 5.29
C PRO A 243 0.31 -23.76 4.12
N ASP A 244 1.48 -23.21 4.41
CA ASP A 244 2.38 -22.59 3.41
C ASP A 244 2.82 -23.58 2.31
N PHE A 245 3.23 -23.08 1.14
CA PHE A 245 3.78 -23.93 0.08
C PHE A 245 5.07 -24.63 0.55
N SER A 246 5.16 -25.93 0.27
CA SER A 246 6.28 -26.78 0.70
C SER A 246 7.57 -26.37 -0.01
N GLY A 247 7.54 -26.12 -1.33
CA GLY A 247 8.75 -25.75 -2.08
C GLY A 247 9.86 -26.80 -1.92
N SER A 248 10.99 -26.41 -1.31
CA SER A 248 12.10 -27.31 -0.94
C SER A 248 12.05 -27.82 0.52
N LYS A 249 11.03 -27.44 1.29
CA LYS A 249 10.84 -27.85 2.68
C LYS A 249 10.37 -29.30 2.77
N VAL A 250 10.50 -29.86 3.98
CA VAL A 250 10.04 -31.20 4.33
C VAL A 250 8.51 -31.31 4.13
N PRO A 251 7.99 -32.45 3.66
CA PRO A 251 6.55 -32.69 3.56
C PRO A 251 5.83 -32.55 4.91
N TYR A 252 4.58 -32.09 4.85
CA TYR A 252 3.68 -32.03 6.00
C TYR A 252 3.18 -33.43 6.36
N SER A 253 2.98 -33.68 7.66
CA SER A 253 2.43 -34.95 8.16
C SER A 253 1.04 -34.76 8.76
N LEU A 254 0.10 -35.61 8.38
CA LEU A 254 -1.22 -35.75 8.99
C LEU A 254 -1.32 -37.11 9.69
N GLU A 255 -1.81 -37.12 10.92
CA GLU A 255 -2.13 -38.36 11.65
C GLU A 255 -3.64 -38.54 11.64
N THR A 256 -4.13 -39.73 11.26
CA THR A 256 -5.57 -40.02 11.34
C THR A 256 -6.00 -40.35 12.77
N GLU A 257 -7.15 -39.81 13.18
CA GLU A 257 -7.76 -40.14 14.48
C GLU A 257 -8.49 -41.49 14.40
N GLY A 258 -7.88 -42.56 14.95
CA GLY A 258 -8.47 -43.90 14.99
C GLY A 258 -7.61 -44.93 15.75
N GLU A 259 -8.13 -46.15 15.93
CA GLU A 259 -7.42 -47.27 16.59
C GLU A 259 -6.12 -47.68 15.85
N LYS A 260 -6.05 -47.41 14.55
CA LYS A 260 -4.84 -47.50 13.73
C LYS A 260 -4.46 -46.08 13.28
N ARG A 261 -3.43 -45.50 13.90
CA ARG A 261 -2.87 -44.21 13.51
C ARG A 261 -2.07 -44.39 12.22
N ASP A 262 -2.72 -44.14 11.10
CA ASP A 262 -2.05 -44.11 9.80
C ASP A 262 -1.44 -42.72 9.60
N LEU A 263 -0.18 -42.67 9.19
CA LEU A 263 0.56 -41.44 8.95
C LEU A 263 0.53 -41.13 7.44
N TRP A 264 0.11 -39.92 7.10
CA TRP A 264 0.08 -39.43 5.72
C TRP A 264 1.05 -38.27 5.56
N LEU A 265 1.84 -38.32 4.48
CA LEU A 265 2.66 -37.19 4.05
C LEU A 265 1.99 -36.48 2.89
N TYR A 266 2.07 -35.16 2.86
CA TYR A 266 1.63 -34.39 1.72
C TYR A 266 2.51 -33.16 1.45
N THR A 267 2.55 -32.76 0.19
CA THR A 267 3.25 -31.55 -0.28
C THR A 267 2.32 -30.70 -1.12
N ILE A 268 2.40 -29.38 -0.95
CA ILE A 268 1.63 -28.39 -1.72
C ILE A 268 2.63 -27.48 -2.41
N ASN A 269 2.60 -27.44 -3.75
CA ASN A 269 3.48 -26.61 -4.55
C ASN A 269 2.69 -25.75 -5.55
N ASP A 270 3.10 -24.50 -5.71
CA ASP A 270 2.62 -23.64 -6.79
C ASP A 270 3.30 -24.05 -8.11
N VAL A 271 2.48 -24.33 -9.13
CA VAL A 271 2.90 -24.74 -10.49
C VAL A 271 2.26 -23.81 -11.53
N SER A 272 1.94 -22.58 -11.13
CA SER A 272 1.52 -21.54 -12.05
C SER A 272 2.61 -21.22 -13.07
N VAL A 273 2.19 -20.90 -14.30
CA VAL A 273 3.12 -20.54 -15.38
C VAL A 273 3.61 -19.11 -15.11
N THR A 274 4.89 -18.96 -14.81
CA THR A 274 5.51 -17.65 -14.68
C THR A 274 5.76 -17.05 -16.05
N ALA A 275 5.38 -15.78 -16.24
CA ALA A 275 5.69 -15.04 -17.45
C ALA A 275 7.21 -15.02 -17.71
N ALA A 276 7.59 -15.00 -18.99
CA ALA A 276 8.99 -14.85 -19.35
C ALA A 276 9.51 -13.48 -18.86
N ARG A 277 10.77 -13.43 -18.44
CA ARG A 277 11.37 -12.19 -17.91
C ARG A 277 11.22 -11.00 -18.86
N GLU A 278 11.36 -11.22 -20.16
CA GLU A 278 11.17 -10.18 -21.17
C GLU A 278 9.74 -9.63 -21.22
N GLU A 279 8.73 -10.47 -21.03
CA GLU A 279 7.32 -10.05 -21.00
C GLU A 279 7.04 -9.28 -19.71
N GLN A 280 7.58 -9.73 -18.58
CA GLN A 280 7.46 -9.02 -17.31
C GLN A 280 8.08 -7.62 -17.37
N GLU A 281 9.24 -7.46 -18.01
CA GLU A 281 9.88 -6.16 -18.19
C GLU A 281 9.05 -5.25 -19.13
N LYS A 282 8.46 -5.80 -20.20
CA LYS A 282 7.54 -5.07 -21.09
C LYS A 282 6.31 -4.57 -20.33
N GLU A 283 5.69 -5.41 -19.52
CA GLU A 283 4.53 -5.02 -18.68
C GLU A 283 4.89 -3.92 -17.69
N GLN A 284 6.04 -4.02 -17.02
CA GLN A 284 6.50 -2.98 -16.10
C GLN A 284 6.72 -1.64 -16.81
N ASN A 285 7.25 -1.66 -18.03
CA ASN A 285 7.43 -0.45 -18.83
C ASN A 285 6.08 0.14 -19.26
N LEU A 286 5.12 -0.70 -19.67
CA LEU A 286 3.75 -0.26 -19.97
C LEU A 286 3.07 0.40 -18.76
N TYR A 287 3.22 -0.18 -17.57
CA TYR A 287 2.69 0.44 -16.35
C TYR A 287 3.35 1.79 -16.07
N LYS A 288 4.68 1.88 -16.16
CA LYS A 288 5.41 3.14 -16.00
C LYS A 288 4.92 4.21 -16.99
N ASP A 289 4.70 3.84 -18.24
CA ASP A 289 4.20 4.74 -19.27
C ASP A 289 2.77 5.20 -18.97
N LEU A 290 1.87 4.30 -18.57
CA LEU A 290 0.50 4.64 -18.16
C LEU A 290 0.49 5.60 -16.97
N TYR A 291 1.27 5.32 -15.92
CA TYR A 291 1.38 6.20 -14.76
C TYR A 291 1.99 7.55 -15.13
N SER A 292 2.98 7.57 -16.03
CA SER A 292 3.59 8.80 -16.51
C SER A 292 2.59 9.65 -17.29
N ARG A 293 1.81 9.05 -18.19
CA ARG A 293 0.72 9.75 -18.92
C ARG A 293 -0.37 10.25 -17.97
N HIS A 294 -0.74 9.47 -16.96
CA HIS A 294 -1.72 9.91 -15.97
C HIS A 294 -1.19 11.08 -15.13
N LYS A 295 0.10 11.04 -14.74
CA LYS A 295 0.77 12.17 -14.08
C LYS A 295 0.79 13.41 -14.98
N GLU A 296 1.12 13.27 -16.25
CA GLU A 296 1.09 14.36 -17.24
C GLU A 296 -0.32 14.95 -17.36
N TYR A 297 -1.35 14.10 -17.45
CA TYR A 297 -2.75 14.51 -17.48
C TYR A 297 -3.16 15.29 -16.22
N LEU A 298 -2.81 14.79 -15.03
CA LEU A 298 -3.06 15.51 -13.78
C LEU A 298 -2.33 16.85 -13.74
N THR A 299 -1.12 16.91 -14.31
CA THR A 299 -0.34 18.16 -14.41
C THR A 299 -1.05 19.19 -15.32
N THR A 300 -1.74 18.76 -16.37
CA THR A 300 -2.56 19.67 -17.21
C THR A 300 -3.82 20.19 -16.51
N LEU A 301 -4.35 19.49 -15.51
CA LEU A 301 -5.53 19.93 -14.75
C LEU A 301 -5.18 20.99 -13.69
N VAL A 302 -3.93 21.06 -13.27
CA VAL A 302 -3.46 22.07 -12.32
C VAL A 302 -3.30 23.40 -13.06
N GLY A 303 -4.05 24.42 -12.63
CA GLY A 303 -3.98 25.77 -13.17
C GLY A 303 -2.59 26.41 -13.02
N ILE A 304 -2.38 27.57 -13.66
CA ILE A 304 -1.07 28.27 -13.65
C ILE A 304 -1.11 29.50 -12.74
N GLU A 305 -2.26 29.75 -12.12
CA GLU A 305 -2.53 30.93 -11.29
C GLU A 305 -2.24 30.63 -9.82
N PHE A 306 -0.97 30.36 -9.52
CA PHE A 306 -0.53 30.20 -8.14
C PHE A 306 0.54 31.25 -7.83
N GLU A 307 0.15 32.23 -7.04
CA GLU A 307 1.00 33.31 -6.51
C GLU A 307 1.02 33.21 -4.97
N THR A 308 1.48 32.06 -4.48
CA THR A 308 1.49 31.76 -3.04
C THR A 308 2.91 31.44 -2.57
N VAL A 309 3.27 32.03 -1.44
CA VAL A 309 4.47 31.68 -0.68
C VAL A 309 3.98 30.93 0.55
N SER A 310 4.35 29.66 0.66
CA SER A 310 4.09 28.83 1.83
C SER A 310 5.39 28.62 2.58
N MET A 311 5.36 28.77 3.89
CA MET A 311 6.54 28.64 4.75
C MET A 311 6.24 27.69 5.88
N LEU A 312 7.16 26.78 6.17
CA LEU A 312 7.13 25.92 7.35
C LEU A 312 8.28 26.32 8.28
N LEU A 313 7.97 26.57 9.55
CA LEU A 313 8.92 27.13 10.51
C LEU A 313 9.06 26.20 11.72
N ASN A 314 10.29 26.05 12.19
CA ASN A 314 10.62 25.46 13.49
C ASN A 314 11.50 26.44 14.28
N ILE A 315 11.30 26.51 15.60
CA ILE A 315 11.97 27.48 16.50
C ILE A 315 12.81 26.74 17.54
N SER A 316 13.97 27.28 17.87
CA SER A 316 14.78 26.92 19.03
C SER A 316 15.36 28.18 19.70
N ALA A 317 15.48 28.18 21.02
CA ALA A 317 16.00 29.29 21.82
C ALA A 317 17.28 28.85 22.54
N GLN A 318 18.26 29.76 22.68
CA GLN A 318 19.56 29.47 23.29
C GLN A 318 19.98 30.57 24.27
N ASP A 319 20.59 30.16 25.38
CA ASP A 319 21.30 30.98 26.36
C ASP A 319 20.46 32.11 27.00
N TYR A 320 19.30 31.74 27.55
CA TYR A 320 18.46 32.64 28.36
C TYR A 320 18.68 32.44 29.86
N ASP A 321 18.39 33.50 30.64
CA ASP A 321 18.61 33.53 32.09
C ASP A 321 17.74 32.52 32.86
N TYR A 322 16.51 32.29 32.39
CA TYR A 322 15.48 31.49 33.06
C TYR A 322 15.04 30.29 32.21
N ASP A 323 14.55 29.26 32.91
CA ASP A 323 14.03 28.04 32.30
C ASP A 323 12.53 28.16 31.96
N ASN A 324 11.95 27.14 31.30
CA ASN A 324 10.55 27.09 30.89
C ASN A 324 10.18 28.26 29.97
N LEU A 325 10.90 28.32 28.85
CA LEU A 325 10.71 29.35 27.84
C LEU A 325 9.48 29.04 26.99
N TYR A 326 8.86 30.07 26.43
CA TYR A 326 7.94 29.96 25.31
C TYR A 326 8.08 31.22 24.44
N VAL A 327 7.70 31.11 23.17
CA VAL A 327 7.86 32.19 22.19
C VAL A 327 6.49 32.59 21.69
N HIS A 328 6.20 33.88 21.78
CA HIS A 328 5.07 34.49 21.09
C HIS A 328 5.59 35.19 19.84
N PHE A 329 4.98 34.91 18.70
CA PHE A 329 5.42 35.45 17.41
C PHE A 329 4.23 35.92 16.58
N PHE A 330 4.46 36.91 15.73
CA PHE A 330 3.51 37.30 14.70
C PHE A 330 4.21 37.74 13.42
N LEU A 331 3.55 37.53 12.30
CA LEU A 331 4.02 37.88 10.97
C LEU A 331 3.37 39.20 10.52
N GLU A 332 4.17 40.24 10.33
CA GLU A 332 3.71 41.49 9.72
C GLU A 332 3.83 41.39 8.19
N LEU A 333 2.71 41.64 7.51
CA LEU A 333 2.61 41.64 6.05
C LEU A 333 2.77 43.08 5.51
N PRO A 334 3.76 43.33 4.63
CA PRO A 334 3.92 44.62 3.97
C PRO A 334 2.80 44.91 2.97
N THR A 335 2.78 46.13 2.44
CA THR A 335 1.81 46.52 1.41
C THR A 335 1.86 45.56 0.20
N LYS A 336 0.68 45.21 -0.34
CA LYS A 336 0.46 44.24 -1.43
C LYS A 336 0.63 42.75 -1.09
N TRP A 337 1.03 42.42 0.13
CA TRP A 337 0.92 41.05 0.64
C TRP A 337 -0.46 40.84 1.23
N TRP A 338 -1.04 39.67 1.01
CA TRP A 338 -2.36 39.31 1.54
C TRP A 338 -2.37 37.87 2.01
N ASN A 339 -3.31 37.56 2.89
CA ASN A 339 -3.48 36.22 3.43
C ASN A 339 -4.64 35.53 2.70
N PRO A 340 -4.36 34.54 1.82
CA PRO A 340 -5.38 33.90 0.99
C PRO A 340 -6.46 33.17 1.79
N ASN A 341 -6.09 32.62 2.95
CA ASN A 341 -6.96 31.77 3.76
C ASN A 341 -7.44 32.43 5.05
N ASN A 342 -7.18 33.73 5.21
CA ASN A 342 -7.43 34.48 6.44
C ASN A 342 -6.91 33.76 7.70
N GLN A 343 -5.77 33.08 7.56
CA GLN A 343 -5.10 32.35 8.62
C GLN A 343 -4.67 33.29 9.76
N GLN A 344 -4.66 32.81 11.01
CA GLN A 344 -4.05 33.55 12.10
C GLN A 344 -2.53 33.71 11.86
N LEU A 345 -2.08 34.96 11.74
CA LEU A 345 -0.67 35.32 11.50
C LEU A 345 0.15 35.47 12.79
N SER A 346 -0.44 35.18 13.94
CA SER A 346 0.19 35.16 15.25
C SER A 346 0.06 33.78 15.90
N GLY A 347 1.00 33.44 16.76
CA GLY A 347 1.03 32.15 17.44
C GLY A 347 1.88 32.17 18.70
N VAL A 348 1.60 31.24 19.59
CA VAL A 348 2.34 31.02 20.84
C VAL A 348 2.80 29.58 20.88
N THR A 349 4.08 29.34 21.15
CA THR A 349 4.61 27.99 21.32
C THR A 349 4.24 27.40 22.69
N GLN A 350 4.35 26.08 22.82
CA GLN A 350 4.38 25.43 24.12
C GLN A 350 5.57 25.90 24.96
N THR A 351 5.41 25.77 26.28
CA THR A 351 6.50 25.96 27.24
C THR A 351 7.50 24.80 27.14
N CYS A 352 8.78 25.12 27.07
CA CYS A 352 9.87 24.18 26.90
C CYS A 352 10.95 24.42 27.95
N SER A 353 11.35 23.36 28.63
CA SER A 353 12.53 23.39 29.52
C SER A 353 13.81 23.28 28.69
N THR A 354 14.81 24.03 29.10
CA THR A 354 16.13 24.15 28.51
C THR A 354 16.97 22.91 28.83
N LYS A 355 17.68 22.44 27.82
CA LYS A 355 18.62 21.32 27.92
C LYS A 355 20.02 21.84 27.67
N VAL A 356 20.97 21.44 28.50
CA VAL A 356 22.38 21.76 28.29
C VAL A 356 22.93 20.86 27.19
N GLU A 357 23.35 21.47 26.08
CA GLU A 357 24.01 20.79 24.97
C GLU A 357 25.42 21.39 24.77
N GLY A 358 26.44 20.67 25.24
CA GLY A 358 27.81 21.18 25.31
C GLY A 358 27.95 22.29 26.36
N GLN A 359 28.25 23.51 25.92
CA GLN A 359 28.34 24.71 26.76
C GLN A 359 27.11 25.62 26.68
N ALA A 360 26.17 25.35 25.76
CA ALA A 360 25.00 26.19 25.53
C ALA A 360 23.74 25.59 26.17
N SER A 361 22.86 26.45 26.69
CA SER A 361 21.55 26.07 27.22
C SER A 361 20.50 26.24 26.12
N VAL A 362 19.94 25.15 25.60
CA VAL A 362 19.07 25.15 24.42
C VAL A 362 17.66 24.63 24.73
N ALA A 363 16.65 25.40 24.35
CA ALA A 363 15.24 25.00 24.38
C ALA A 363 14.77 24.66 22.95
N TYR A 364 14.37 23.41 22.75
CA TYR A 364 13.81 22.91 21.49
C TYR A 364 12.29 22.85 21.57
N PHE A 365 11.62 23.88 21.06
CA PHE A 365 10.16 23.93 21.07
C PHE A 365 9.56 22.81 20.22
N SER A 366 10.14 22.53 19.05
CA SER A 366 9.56 21.58 18.08
C SER A 366 8.10 21.92 17.75
N TYR A 367 7.80 23.21 17.63
CA TYR A 367 6.48 23.72 17.26
C TYR A 367 6.45 24.03 15.76
N PRO A 368 5.90 23.13 14.91
CA PRO A 368 5.75 23.40 13.49
C PRO A 368 4.54 24.31 13.28
N PHE A 369 4.75 25.43 12.60
CA PHE A 369 3.67 26.26 12.08
C PHE A 369 3.96 26.63 10.63
N SER A 370 2.89 26.83 9.88
CA SER A 370 2.97 27.22 8.48
C SER A 370 2.29 28.56 8.26
N PHE A 371 2.85 29.40 7.39
CA PHE A 371 2.19 30.60 6.91
C PHE A 371 2.05 30.55 5.41
N GLU A 372 0.85 30.81 4.93
CA GLU A 372 0.56 30.98 3.51
C GLU A 372 0.26 32.45 3.24
N VAL A 373 1.03 33.05 2.35
CA VAL A 373 0.89 34.46 1.99
C VAL A 373 0.90 34.59 0.49
N GLY A 374 -0.05 35.35 -0.05
CA GLY A 374 -0.09 35.75 -1.43
C GLY A 374 0.59 37.09 -1.64
N TYR A 375 1.29 37.24 -2.76
CA TYR A 375 1.86 38.51 -3.19
C TYR A 375 1.27 38.89 -4.54
N ARG A 376 0.73 40.10 -4.66
CA ARG A 376 0.17 40.61 -5.91
C ARG A 376 1.13 41.59 -6.57
N ASN A 377 1.62 41.25 -7.76
CA ASN A 377 2.53 42.09 -8.54
C ASN A 377 1.74 42.96 -9.55
N ASP A 378 1.12 44.05 -9.09
CA ASP A 378 0.51 45.03 -10.00
C ASP A 378 1.58 45.99 -10.54
N ASP A 379 1.86 45.91 -11.85
CA ASP A 379 2.67 46.80 -12.72
C ASP A 379 3.49 47.88 -11.98
N GLN A 380 4.64 47.49 -11.43
CA GLN A 380 5.63 48.43 -10.85
C GLN A 380 6.81 48.63 -11.80
N PRO A 381 7.49 49.79 -11.75
CA PRO A 381 8.77 49.98 -12.44
C PRO A 381 9.82 48.95 -11.98
N GLU A 382 10.71 48.54 -12.89
CA GLU A 382 11.69 47.44 -12.73
C GLU A 382 12.63 47.59 -11.52
N ASP A 383 12.73 48.79 -10.92
CA ASP A 383 13.61 49.10 -9.78
C ASP A 383 12.95 48.96 -8.40
N TRP A 384 11.67 48.55 -8.32
CA TRP A 384 10.99 48.41 -7.02
C TRP A 384 11.27 47.06 -6.35
N LEU A 385 12.11 47.05 -5.32
CA LEU A 385 12.28 45.89 -4.44
C LEU A 385 11.08 45.78 -3.47
N PRO A 386 10.28 44.70 -3.51
CA PRO A 386 9.16 44.55 -2.58
C PRO A 386 9.68 44.39 -1.15
N HIS A 387 9.03 45.06 -0.21
CA HIS A 387 9.26 44.81 1.20
C HIS A 387 8.79 43.38 1.51
N TRP A 388 9.66 42.59 2.12
CA TRP A 388 9.37 41.19 2.45
C TRP A 388 8.74 41.06 3.83
N PRO A 389 7.87 40.06 4.07
CA PRO A 389 7.25 39.84 5.37
C PRO A 389 8.28 39.63 6.48
N VAL A 390 7.94 40.14 7.67
CA VAL A 390 8.83 40.17 8.83
C VAL A 390 8.17 39.44 9.97
N LEU A 391 8.88 38.46 10.53
CA LEU A 391 8.45 37.72 11.70
C LEU A 391 9.00 38.43 12.94
N TYR A 392 8.12 38.97 13.77
CA TYR A 392 8.47 39.48 15.09
C TYR A 392 8.21 38.41 16.13
N PHE A 393 9.03 38.40 17.17
CA PHE A 393 8.87 37.46 18.25
C PHE A 393 9.36 38.03 19.58
N GLU A 394 8.72 37.58 20.65
CA GLU A 394 9.14 37.77 22.03
C GLU A 394 9.34 36.40 22.68
N VAL A 395 10.40 36.30 23.47
CA VAL A 395 10.71 35.15 24.30
C VAL A 395 10.31 35.47 25.72
N LEU A 396 9.53 34.57 26.29
CA LEU A 396 8.95 34.71 27.63
C LEU A 396 9.35 33.49 28.46
N SER A 397 9.52 33.68 29.76
CA SER A 397 9.73 32.59 30.72
C SER A 397 8.54 32.48 31.68
N LEU A 398 8.21 31.24 32.06
CA LEU A 398 7.14 30.93 33.01
C LEU A 398 7.63 30.02 34.14
N ASP A 399 7.73 30.56 35.34
CA ASP A 399 8.15 29.78 36.51
C ASP A 399 7.00 28.93 37.11
N PHE A 400 7.37 27.98 37.97
CA PHE A 400 6.45 27.22 38.81
C PHE A 400 5.47 28.09 39.63
N TRP A 401 5.88 29.32 40.00
CA TRP A 401 5.01 30.30 40.68
C TRP A 401 4.10 31.10 39.75
N GLN A 402 3.98 30.72 38.47
CA GLN A 402 3.19 31.43 37.45
C GLN A 402 3.63 32.89 37.28
N ARG A 403 4.93 33.14 37.44
CA ARG A 403 5.53 34.45 37.19
C ARG A 403 5.91 34.53 35.72
N TYR A 404 5.30 35.47 35.01
CA TYR A 404 5.61 35.79 33.62
C TYR A 404 6.76 36.79 33.57
N ARG A 405 7.76 36.54 32.71
CA ARG A 405 8.84 37.50 32.45
C ARG A 405 9.14 37.59 30.96
N THR A 406 9.46 38.78 30.50
CA THR A 406 9.98 39.03 29.16
C THR A 406 11.49 38.85 29.15
N GLU A 407 11.94 37.83 28.43
CA GLU A 407 13.36 37.47 28.30
C GLU A 407 14.03 38.21 27.14
N GLY A 408 13.31 38.48 26.06
CA GLY A 408 13.84 39.26 24.95
C GLY A 408 12.89 39.41 23.77
N TYR A 409 13.12 40.45 22.99
CA TYR A 409 12.44 40.75 21.74
C TYR A 409 13.40 40.59 20.56
N GLY A 410 12.87 40.20 19.41
CA GLY A 410 13.63 40.09 18.17
C GLY A 410 12.74 40.12 16.94
N TYR A 411 13.38 40.21 15.77
CA TYR A 411 12.71 40.09 14.49
C TYR A 411 13.58 39.32 13.49
N VAL A 412 12.94 38.68 12.51
CA VAL A 412 13.59 37.96 11.42
C VAL A 412 12.92 38.34 10.10
N ASN A 413 13.73 38.69 9.11
CA ASN A 413 13.24 38.85 7.74
C ASN A 413 13.15 37.48 7.08
N ILE A 414 12.02 37.18 6.46
CA ILE A 414 11.86 35.94 5.71
C ILE A 414 12.79 35.97 4.48
N PRO A 415 13.45 34.85 4.14
CA PRO A 415 14.35 34.79 3.00
C PRO A 415 13.57 34.87 1.67
N ILE A 416 14.17 35.56 0.70
CA ILE A 416 13.62 35.75 -0.64
C ILE A 416 13.85 34.51 -1.51
N SER A 417 14.85 33.68 -1.21
CA SER A 417 15.12 32.45 -1.97
C SER A 417 14.30 31.27 -1.45
N PRO A 418 13.71 30.43 -2.32
CA PRO A 418 13.07 29.18 -1.90
C PRO A 418 14.11 28.20 -1.36
N GLY A 419 13.70 27.30 -0.46
CA GLY A 419 14.56 26.28 0.14
C GLY A 419 14.58 26.29 1.67
N CYS A 420 15.54 25.56 2.24
CA CYS A 420 15.73 25.46 3.68
C CYS A 420 16.76 26.50 4.14
N HIS A 421 16.37 27.36 5.08
CA HIS A 421 17.20 28.43 5.65
C HIS A 421 17.23 28.30 7.17
N THR A 422 18.40 28.53 7.77
CA THR A 422 18.56 28.57 9.22
C THR A 422 19.00 29.97 9.61
N LEU A 423 18.16 30.71 10.33
CA LEU A 423 18.39 32.10 10.70
C LEU A 423 18.49 32.21 12.23
N THR A 424 19.59 32.76 12.74
CA THR A 424 19.80 32.98 14.17
C THR A 424 19.73 34.48 14.46
N CYS A 425 18.82 34.87 15.36
CA CYS A 425 18.60 36.26 15.76
C CYS A 425 18.96 36.46 17.24
N GLN A 426 19.77 37.47 17.51
CA GLN A 426 20.11 37.89 18.88
C GLN A 426 18.97 38.73 19.45
N THR A 427 18.53 38.41 20.66
CA THR A 427 17.42 39.13 21.30
C THR A 427 17.92 40.12 22.34
N TRP A 428 17.06 41.09 22.64
CA TRP A 428 17.33 42.09 23.67
C TRP A 428 16.05 42.43 24.42
N ARG A 429 16.19 42.89 25.66
CA ARG A 429 15.07 43.38 26.47
C ARG A 429 15.31 44.81 26.96
N PRO A 430 14.26 45.62 27.16
CA PRO A 430 14.39 46.92 27.79
C PRO A 430 14.78 46.79 29.27
N VAL A 431 15.65 47.68 29.74
CA VAL A 431 16.06 47.73 31.15
C VAL A 431 15.86 49.14 31.68
N GLN A 432 15.14 49.26 32.79
CA GLN A 432 15.00 50.53 33.50
C GLN A 432 15.97 50.60 34.68
N PRO A 433 16.61 51.73 34.97
CA PRO A 433 17.42 51.88 36.18
C PRO A 433 16.56 51.78 37.45
N GLY A 434 17.13 51.25 38.54
CA GLY A 434 16.47 51.14 39.85
C GLY A 434 16.11 49.71 40.23
N THR A 435 14.90 49.49 40.77
CA THR A 435 14.47 48.20 41.32
C THR A 435 13.88 47.24 40.28
N SER A 436 14.02 47.52 38.98
CA SER A 436 13.41 46.74 37.88
C SER A 436 13.88 45.29 37.88
N GLU A 437 15.18 45.04 38.04
CA GLU A 437 15.76 43.69 38.12
C GLU A 437 15.33 42.96 39.38
N LEU A 438 15.18 43.68 40.51
CA LEU A 438 14.63 43.09 41.73
C LEU A 438 13.16 42.69 41.55
N ARG A 439 12.36 43.51 40.85
CA ARG A 439 10.97 43.17 40.51
C ARG A 439 10.89 41.98 39.55
N ARG A 440 11.77 41.92 38.54
CA ARG A 440 11.91 40.78 37.63
C ARG A 440 12.20 39.49 38.39
N PHE A 441 13.13 39.53 39.34
CA PHE A 441 13.49 38.36 40.14
C PHE A 441 12.35 37.92 41.09
N PHE A 442 11.82 38.84 41.91
CA PHE A 442 10.89 38.50 42.99
C PHE A 442 9.41 38.40 42.58
N ILE A 443 8.97 39.18 41.60
CA ILE A 443 7.54 39.30 41.24
C ILE A 443 7.29 38.78 39.81
N GLY A 444 8.33 38.77 38.97
CA GLY A 444 8.22 38.47 37.54
C GLY A 444 8.02 39.71 36.67
N GLY A 445 7.67 40.86 37.24
CA GLY A 445 7.46 42.08 36.46
C GLY A 445 8.72 42.57 35.75
N SER A 446 8.71 42.54 34.41
CA SER A 446 9.71 43.16 33.53
C SER A 446 9.13 44.40 32.83
N PRO A 447 9.96 45.40 32.49
CA PRO A 447 9.55 46.42 31.53
C PRO A 447 9.21 45.74 30.19
N GLU A 448 8.06 46.06 29.64
CA GLU A 448 7.56 45.52 28.36
C GLU A 448 7.47 46.63 27.31
N LEU A 449 7.56 46.24 26.04
CA LEU A 449 7.25 47.14 24.94
C LEU A 449 5.74 47.25 24.77
N GLU A 450 5.21 48.47 24.60
CA GLU A 450 3.79 48.66 24.24
C GLU A 450 3.50 48.09 22.84
N ASP A 451 4.47 48.19 21.93
CA ASP A 451 4.39 47.67 20.58
C ASP A 451 5.67 46.88 20.24
N MET A 452 5.51 45.59 19.94
CA MET A 452 6.62 44.70 19.59
C MET A 452 7.26 45.08 18.24
N THR A 453 6.57 45.83 17.36
CA THR A 453 7.20 46.35 16.12
C THR A 453 8.25 47.44 16.41
N TYR A 454 8.29 48.00 17.63
CA TYR A 454 9.31 48.97 18.06
C TYR A 454 10.74 48.40 18.05
N VAL A 455 10.88 47.07 17.98
CA VAL A 455 12.17 46.42 17.72
C VAL A 455 12.78 46.94 16.41
N ARG A 456 11.93 47.15 15.41
CA ARG A 456 12.23 47.83 14.14
C ARG A 456 11.72 49.28 14.19
N VAL A 457 11.82 50.00 13.08
CA VAL A 457 11.02 51.21 12.84
C VAL A 457 9.57 50.74 12.61
N PRO A 458 8.61 51.09 13.50
CA PRO A 458 7.22 50.71 13.33
C PRO A 458 6.64 51.28 12.03
N SER A 459 5.74 50.55 11.39
CA SER A 459 5.02 51.00 10.19
C SER A 459 4.12 52.22 10.46
N THR A 460 3.78 52.49 11.72
CA THR A 460 3.02 53.67 12.17
C THR A 460 3.87 54.95 12.24
N PHE A 461 5.20 54.86 12.19
CA PHE A 461 6.09 56.02 12.34
C PHE A 461 6.18 56.82 11.04
N LYS A 462 5.72 58.09 11.07
CA LYS A 462 5.69 58.99 9.91
C LYS A 462 6.83 60.01 9.85
N GLY A 463 7.84 59.90 10.72
CA GLY A 463 8.98 60.81 10.78
C GLY A 463 10.19 60.30 9.97
N GLU A 464 11.12 61.19 9.64
CA GLU A 464 12.37 60.81 8.94
C GLU A 464 13.39 60.10 9.85
N ARG A 465 13.38 60.39 11.16
CA ARG A 465 14.33 59.84 12.13
C ARG A 465 13.66 59.45 13.44
N LEU A 466 13.70 58.16 13.77
CA LEU A 466 13.26 57.65 15.06
C LEU A 466 14.40 57.77 16.08
N SER A 467 14.29 58.71 17.03
CA SER A 467 15.25 58.80 18.13
C SER A 467 14.93 57.76 19.21
N ARG A 468 15.92 56.91 19.55
CA ARG A 468 15.86 55.95 20.67
C ARG A 468 16.71 56.41 21.86
N PHE A 469 17.03 57.71 21.92
CA PHE A 469 17.90 58.27 22.96
C PHE A 469 17.26 58.13 24.35
N GLY A 470 18.04 57.63 25.33
CA GLY A 470 17.56 57.36 26.69
C GLY A 470 16.94 55.96 26.89
N PHE A 471 16.70 55.22 25.80
CA PHE A 471 16.23 53.84 25.87
C PHE A 471 17.40 52.90 26.17
N ARG A 472 17.37 52.23 27.32
CA ARG A 472 18.41 51.29 27.74
C ARG A 472 17.96 49.87 27.46
N THR A 473 18.83 49.09 26.85
CA THR A 473 18.58 47.69 26.50
C THR A 473 19.70 46.81 27.04
N GLN A 474 19.36 45.54 27.26
CA GLN A 474 20.33 44.49 27.56
C GLN A 474 20.15 43.37 26.55
N THR A 475 21.26 42.92 25.96
CA THR A 475 21.30 41.71 25.12
C THR A 475 21.11 40.49 26.01
N THR A 476 20.24 39.57 25.59
CA THR A 476 19.95 38.34 26.32
C THR A 476 20.40 37.13 25.50
N GLY A 477 19.48 36.23 25.17
CA GLY A 477 19.79 35.01 24.44
C GLY A 477 19.64 35.17 22.92
N SER A 478 19.63 34.04 22.23
CA SER A 478 19.39 34.00 20.78
C SER A 478 18.28 33.02 20.42
N VAL A 479 17.60 33.27 19.31
CA VAL A 479 16.58 32.36 18.76
C VAL A 479 16.97 31.97 17.35
N THR A 480 17.01 30.66 17.11
CA THR A 480 17.26 30.08 15.79
C THR A 480 15.97 29.57 15.18
N PHE A 481 15.64 30.11 14.00
CA PHE A 481 14.53 29.70 13.16
C PHE A 481 15.04 28.83 12.02
N LYS A 482 14.46 27.64 11.86
CA LYS A 482 14.63 26.80 10.70
C LYS A 482 13.40 26.95 9.80
N LEU A 483 13.59 27.60 8.67
CA LEU A 483 12.56 27.98 7.71
C LEU A 483 12.66 27.08 6.48
N ASN A 484 11.55 26.49 6.06
CA ASN A 484 11.42 25.87 4.74
C ASN A 484 10.47 26.74 3.92
N CYS A 485 11.04 27.51 2.99
CA CYS A 485 10.30 28.44 2.15
C CYS A 485 9.98 27.78 0.81
N ILE A 486 8.70 27.67 0.51
CA ILE A 486 8.17 27.22 -0.78
C ILE A 486 7.59 28.46 -1.45
N GLN A 487 8.12 28.79 -2.62
CA GLN A 487 7.62 29.90 -3.42
C GLN A 487 7.01 29.34 -4.69
N GLN A 488 5.77 29.72 -4.94
CA GLN A 488 5.07 29.42 -6.16
C GLN A 488 4.73 30.74 -6.81
N SER A 489 5.51 31.12 -7.82
CA SER A 489 5.24 32.27 -8.66
C SER A 489 5.58 31.96 -10.12
N ARG A 490 4.90 32.66 -11.02
CA ARG A 490 5.17 32.60 -12.46
C ARG A 490 6.53 33.21 -12.82
N ASP A 491 6.95 34.26 -12.12
CA ASP A 491 8.16 35.02 -12.43
C ASP A 491 9.45 34.31 -12.01
N PHE A 492 9.38 33.42 -11.00
CA PHE A 492 10.52 32.61 -10.56
C PHE A 492 10.71 31.32 -11.37
N VAL A 493 9.75 30.95 -12.23
CA VAL A 493 9.86 29.82 -13.16
C VAL A 493 10.29 30.35 -14.53
N SER A 494 11.53 30.05 -14.93
CA SER A 494 12.06 30.50 -16.22
C SER A 494 11.11 30.14 -17.37
N LEU A 495 10.69 31.16 -18.13
CA LEU A 495 9.80 31.04 -19.28
C LEU A 495 10.30 30.02 -20.33
N SER A 496 11.62 29.81 -20.43
CA SER A 496 12.21 28.80 -21.31
C SER A 496 11.84 27.38 -20.87
N THR A 497 11.98 27.06 -19.58
CA THR A 497 11.64 25.74 -19.04
C THR A 497 10.14 25.42 -19.14
N MET A 498 9.28 26.44 -19.09
CA MET A 498 7.83 26.28 -19.26
C MET A 498 7.42 26.11 -20.73
N ARG A 499 8.06 26.83 -21.66
CA ARG A 499 7.86 26.64 -23.10
C ARG A 499 8.36 25.28 -23.56
N GLU A 500 9.55 24.88 -23.15
CA GLU A 500 10.12 23.56 -23.45
C GLU A 500 9.26 22.43 -22.85
N ARG A 501 8.76 22.57 -21.62
CA ARG A 501 7.84 21.58 -21.02
C ARG A 501 6.51 21.51 -21.76
N ARG A 502 5.87 22.64 -22.06
CA ARG A 502 4.61 22.65 -22.83
C ARG A 502 4.77 22.09 -24.23
N GLN A 503 5.88 22.42 -24.90
CA GLN A 503 6.19 21.92 -26.22
C GLN A 503 6.49 20.43 -26.19
N ASN A 504 7.27 19.94 -25.22
CA ASN A 504 7.50 18.51 -25.02
C ASN A 504 6.21 17.73 -24.66
N ILE A 505 5.31 18.32 -23.86
CA ILE A 505 4.02 17.70 -23.50
C ILE A 505 3.10 17.65 -24.73
N LEU A 506 3.00 18.74 -25.49
CA LEU A 506 2.20 18.81 -26.72
C LEU A 506 2.77 17.90 -27.83
N GLU A 507 4.08 17.80 -27.95
CA GLU A 507 4.75 16.88 -28.88
C GLU A 507 4.58 15.42 -28.45
N ARG A 508 4.58 15.10 -27.15
CA ARG A 508 4.34 13.73 -26.64
C ARG A 508 2.89 13.28 -26.74
N LEU A 509 1.92 14.17 -26.45
CA LEU A 509 0.49 13.91 -26.63
C LEU A 509 0.09 13.96 -28.12
N GLY A 510 0.77 14.76 -28.93
CA GLY A 510 0.56 14.89 -30.37
C GLY A 510 1.31 13.85 -31.21
N SER A 511 2.37 13.22 -30.69
CA SER A 511 3.20 12.28 -31.45
C SER A 511 2.44 11.06 -31.96
N SER A 512 1.49 10.50 -31.19
CA SER A 512 0.76 9.30 -31.63
C SER A 512 -0.37 9.62 -32.61
N THR A 513 -0.97 10.81 -32.52
CA THR A 513 -2.06 11.24 -33.39
C THR A 513 -1.53 11.87 -34.68
N GLN A 514 -0.46 12.65 -34.61
CA GLN A 514 0.15 13.29 -35.79
C GLN A 514 0.86 12.28 -36.70
N GLN A 515 1.64 11.31 -36.18
CA GLN A 515 2.30 10.31 -37.03
C GLN A 515 1.30 9.42 -37.77
N THR A 516 0.22 8.98 -37.11
CA THR A 516 -0.84 8.18 -37.74
C THR A 516 -1.62 9.01 -38.78
N SER A 517 -1.85 10.30 -38.51
CA SER A 517 -2.52 11.18 -39.47
C SER A 517 -1.66 11.49 -40.70
N VAL A 518 -0.35 11.69 -40.53
CA VAL A 518 0.59 11.94 -41.64
C VAL A 518 0.78 10.69 -42.49
N GLN A 519 0.89 9.50 -41.87
CA GLN A 519 0.95 8.22 -42.60
C GLN A 519 -0.32 7.99 -43.43
N ALA A 520 -1.50 8.25 -42.86
CA ALA A 520 -2.79 8.11 -43.55
C ALA A 520 -2.97 9.11 -44.70
N VAL A 521 -2.48 10.34 -44.54
CA VAL A 521 -2.49 11.36 -45.61
C VAL A 521 -1.53 10.96 -46.74
N LEU A 522 -0.34 10.44 -46.43
CA LEU A 522 0.61 9.96 -47.44
C LEU A 522 0.07 8.74 -48.21
N GLU A 523 -0.57 7.79 -47.53
CA GLU A 523 -1.25 6.66 -48.19
C GLU A 523 -2.41 7.12 -49.07
N ALA A 524 -3.24 8.06 -48.60
CA ALA A 524 -4.34 8.61 -49.38
C ALA A 524 -3.82 9.35 -50.63
N PHE A 525 -2.74 10.10 -50.50
CA PHE A 525 -2.09 10.80 -51.61
C PHE A 525 -1.51 9.82 -52.64
N GLN A 526 -0.78 8.80 -52.20
CA GLN A 526 -0.25 7.76 -53.10
C GLN A 526 -1.37 6.99 -53.81
N LYS A 527 -2.47 6.69 -53.11
CA LYS A 527 -3.65 6.03 -53.70
C LYS A 527 -4.36 6.92 -54.71
N ALA A 528 -4.45 8.23 -54.46
CA ALA A 528 -4.99 9.19 -55.41
C ALA A 528 -4.10 9.33 -56.65
N GLN A 529 -2.77 9.36 -56.48
CA GLN A 529 -1.82 9.43 -57.59
C GLN A 529 -1.88 8.20 -58.49
N ARG A 530 -1.97 6.98 -57.92
CA ARG A 530 -2.19 5.75 -58.69
C ARG A 530 -3.51 5.76 -59.45
N ARG A 531 -4.57 6.30 -58.86
CA ARG A 531 -5.87 6.48 -59.55
C ARG A 531 -5.79 7.48 -60.71
N MET A 532 -5.08 8.59 -60.53
CA MET A 532 -4.84 9.55 -61.62
C MET A 532 -4.00 8.94 -62.75
N GLN A 533 -2.97 8.17 -62.42
CA GLN A 533 -2.16 7.46 -63.43
C GLN A 533 -2.98 6.41 -64.19
N ALA A 534 -3.76 5.60 -63.49
CA ALA A 534 -4.66 4.63 -64.13
C ALA A 534 -5.75 5.32 -64.98
N ALA A 535 -6.28 6.47 -64.55
CA ALA A 535 -7.22 7.26 -65.34
C ALA A 535 -6.56 7.88 -66.58
N ARG A 536 -5.27 8.27 -66.46
CA ARG A 536 -4.48 8.79 -67.59
C ARG A 536 -4.16 7.72 -68.62
N GLU A 537 -3.90 6.48 -68.20
CA GLU A 537 -3.65 5.34 -69.08
C GLU A 537 -4.93 4.85 -69.77
N ASN A 538 -6.09 4.99 -69.11
CA ASN A 538 -7.40 4.61 -69.66
C ASN A 538 -8.07 5.71 -70.50
N LEU A 539 -7.41 6.85 -70.73
CA LEU A 539 -7.93 7.90 -71.62
C LEU A 539 -7.71 7.49 -73.10
N PRO A 540 -8.75 7.53 -73.96
CA PRO A 540 -8.60 7.26 -75.38
C PRO A 540 -7.60 8.22 -76.02
N LYS A 541 -6.69 7.69 -76.87
CA LYS A 541 -5.60 8.47 -77.50
C LYS A 541 -6.07 9.58 -78.44
N ASP A 542 -7.37 9.68 -78.72
CA ASP A 542 -7.94 10.66 -79.67
C ASP A 542 -8.12 12.07 -79.08
N LEU A 543 -7.91 12.28 -77.78
CA LEU A 543 -7.98 13.61 -77.14
C LEU A 543 -6.61 14.25 -76.87
N ILE A 544 -5.50 13.55 -77.16
CA ILE A 544 -4.14 14.05 -76.87
C ILE A 544 -3.53 14.78 -78.09
N SER A 545 -4.11 14.66 -79.29
CA SER A 545 -3.55 15.23 -80.53
C SER A 545 -4.17 16.55 -81.02
N THR A 546 -5.08 17.20 -80.28
CA THR A 546 -5.80 18.41 -80.74
C THR A 546 -5.35 19.73 -80.11
N SER A 547 -4.13 19.81 -79.56
CA SER A 547 -3.58 21.08 -79.02
C SER A 547 -2.23 21.50 -79.60
N VAL A 548 -2.02 21.29 -80.91
CA VAL A 548 -0.99 22.02 -81.67
C VAL A 548 -1.54 22.38 -83.05
N SER A 549 -2.24 23.52 -83.16
CA SER A 549 -2.48 24.25 -84.42
C SER A 549 -3.15 25.61 -84.17
N THR A 550 -2.46 26.69 -84.58
CA THR A 550 -2.91 28.08 -84.83
C THR A 550 -3.20 28.96 -83.59
N VAL A 551 -2.73 30.21 -83.48
CA VAL A 551 -2.66 31.30 -84.49
C VAL A 551 -1.51 32.29 -84.17
N PHE A 552 -0.83 32.74 -85.24
CA PHE A 552 -0.09 34.01 -85.35
C PHE A 552 -1.07 35.13 -85.69
#